data_AF-A0A1V1TKF7-F1
#
_entry.id   AF-A0A1V1TKF7-F1
#
_cell.length_a   1.000
_cell.length_b   1.000
_cell.length_c   1.000
_cell.angle_alpha   90.00
_cell.angle_beta   90.00
_cell.angle_gamma   90.00
#
_symmetry.space_group_name_H-M   'P 1'
#
loop_
_entity.id
_entity.type
_entity.pdbx_description
1 polymer ?
#
loop_
_entity_poly.entity_id
_entity_poly.type
_entity_poly.pdbx_seq_one_letter_code
_entity_poly.pdbx_strand_id
1 'polypeptide(L)'
;MSSNADIGFAKFPWGCKIAIDNNTHWPVTAAITHERTCRCSSVGSEHRIVRDFLFNVAYEYYYKKDSRLYHSFALNEMVEAEAKRLGISLDGCLIWDYHPDCLPSQLPRRD
;
A
#
# COMPACT_ATOMS: atom_id res chain seq x y z
N MET A 1 -1.51 22.55 -14.22
CA MET A 1 -2.78 21.84 -14.46
C MET A 1 -2.97 20.87 -13.31
N SER A 2 -3.76 21.25 -12.31
CA SER A 2 -4.11 20.33 -11.21
C SER A 2 -5.09 19.32 -11.79
N SER A 3 -4.65 18.10 -12.05
CA SER A 3 -5.56 16.99 -12.27
C SER A 3 -6.42 16.87 -11.01
N ASN A 4 -7.73 17.11 -11.14
CA ASN A 4 -8.67 16.71 -10.08
C ASN A 4 -8.48 15.22 -9.91
N ALA A 5 -7.83 14.80 -8.81
CA ALA A 5 -7.74 13.40 -8.46
C ALA A 5 -9.16 12.85 -8.43
N ASP A 6 -9.40 11.78 -9.20
CA ASP A 6 -10.67 11.06 -9.12
C ASP A 6 -10.64 10.23 -7.84
N ILE A 7 -11.26 10.75 -6.77
CA ILE A 7 -11.13 10.17 -5.43
C ILE A 7 -12.25 9.16 -5.19
N GLY A 8 -11.86 7.93 -4.86
CA GLY A 8 -12.74 6.86 -4.41
C GLY A 8 -12.47 6.42 -2.98
N PHE A 9 -13.05 5.27 -2.61
CA PHE A 9 -12.82 4.64 -1.30
C PHE A 9 -12.55 3.14 -1.45
N ALA A 10 -11.46 2.68 -0.85
CA ALA A 10 -11.23 1.26 -0.62
C ALA A 10 -11.85 0.86 0.73
N LYS A 11 -12.66 -0.21 0.73
CA LYS A 11 -13.32 -0.73 1.93
C LYS A 11 -12.56 -1.93 2.46
N PHE A 12 -12.35 -1.96 3.76
CA PHE A 12 -11.77 -3.08 4.47
C PHE A 12 -12.86 -4.04 4.97
N PRO A 13 -12.60 -5.37 5.01
CA PRO A 13 -13.57 -6.36 5.46
C PRO A 13 -14.12 -6.15 6.87
N TRP A 14 -13.35 -5.45 7.72
CA TRP A 14 -13.72 -5.16 9.10
C TRP A 14 -14.47 -3.84 9.28
N GLY A 15 -15.02 -3.22 8.22
CA GLY A 15 -15.92 -2.07 8.31
C GLY A 15 -15.24 -0.70 8.36
N CYS A 16 -13.99 -0.62 7.91
CA CYS A 16 -13.27 0.63 7.79
C CYS A 16 -13.08 0.98 6.31
N LYS A 17 -12.77 2.23 5.98
CA LYS A 17 -12.46 2.65 4.61
C LYS A 17 -11.35 3.69 4.56
N ILE A 18 -10.61 3.71 3.46
CA ILE A 18 -9.56 4.69 3.17
C ILE A 18 -9.86 5.37 1.83
N ALA A 19 -9.61 6.67 1.74
CA ALA A 19 -9.78 7.41 0.50
C ALA A 19 -8.59 7.11 -0.43
N ILE A 20 -8.86 6.85 -1.71
CA ILE A 20 -7.86 6.47 -2.71
C ILE A 20 -7.98 7.33 -3.97
N ASP A 21 -6.90 7.48 -4.72
CA ASP A 21 -6.96 7.96 -6.11
C ASP A 21 -7.37 6.79 -7.01
N ASN A 22 -8.46 6.90 -7.77
CA ASN A 22 -8.99 5.81 -8.59
C ASN A 22 -8.06 5.42 -9.75
N ASN A 23 -7.16 6.32 -10.18
CA ASN A 23 -6.22 6.03 -11.27
C ASN A 23 -5.03 5.20 -10.80
N THR A 24 -4.58 5.43 -9.56
CA THR A 24 -3.37 4.78 -9.03
C THR A 24 -3.66 3.77 -7.92
N HIS A 25 -4.86 3.81 -7.35
CA HIS A 25 -5.30 3.07 -6.18
C HIS A 25 -4.53 3.41 -4.89
N TRP A 26 -3.59 4.37 -4.94
CA TRP A 26 -2.88 4.83 -3.77
C TRP A 26 -3.80 5.60 -2.83
N PRO A 27 -3.63 5.44 -1.50
CA PRO A 27 -4.34 6.26 -0.53
C PRO A 27 -4.06 7.74 -0.74
N VAL A 28 -5.08 8.60 -0.78
CA VAL A 28 -4.84 10.05 -0.81
C VAL A 28 -4.39 10.59 0.56
N THR A 29 -4.73 9.88 1.63
CA THR A 29 -4.43 10.21 3.02
C THR A 29 -4.18 8.95 3.85
N ALA A 30 -3.46 9.09 4.97
CA ALA A 30 -3.29 8.04 5.97
C ALA A 30 -4.52 7.86 6.89
N ALA A 31 -5.50 8.76 6.82
CA ALA A 31 -6.67 8.72 7.68
C ALA A 31 -7.60 7.55 7.31
N ILE A 32 -7.96 6.74 8.32
CA ILE A 32 -8.98 5.70 8.20
C ILE A 32 -10.32 6.25 8.67
N THR A 33 -11.36 6.05 7.86
CA THR A 33 -12.74 6.30 8.27
C THR A 33 -13.35 5.01 8.80
N HIS A 34 -13.75 5.02 10.07
CA HIS A 34 -14.37 3.89 10.74
C HIS A 34 -15.90 3.93 10.59
N GLU A 35 -16.51 2.85 10.12
CA GLU A 35 -17.97 2.71 10.24
C GLU A 35 -18.36 2.28 11.66
N ARG A 36 -19.65 2.43 12.01
CA ARG A 36 -20.17 2.11 13.35
C ARG A 36 -19.89 0.67 13.79
N THR A 37 -19.73 -0.24 12.84
CA THR A 37 -19.45 -1.67 13.06
C THR A 37 -17.96 -2.01 12.87
N CYS A 38 -17.06 -1.02 12.80
CA CYS A 38 -15.65 -1.31 12.52
C CYS A 38 -14.99 -2.14 13.65
N ARG A 39 -14.20 -3.14 13.24
CA ARG A 39 -13.45 -4.05 14.13
C ARG A 39 -11.93 -3.99 13.95
N CYS A 40 -11.42 -2.89 13.39
CA CYS A 40 -9.99 -2.71 13.06
C CYS A 40 -9.06 -2.69 14.28
N SER A 41 -9.58 -2.42 15.49
CA SER A 41 -8.78 -2.41 16.72
C SER A 41 -8.09 -3.75 17.00
N SER A 42 -8.64 -4.85 16.49
CA SER A 42 -8.05 -6.20 16.56
C SER A 42 -6.96 -6.47 15.52
N VAL A 43 -6.86 -5.62 14.49
CA VAL A 43 -5.95 -5.80 13.34
C VAL A 43 -4.64 -5.04 13.54
N GLY A 44 -4.69 -3.90 14.24
CA GLY A 44 -3.51 -3.11 14.59
C GLY A 44 -3.79 -1.62 14.64
N SER A 45 -2.74 -0.81 14.67
CA SER A 45 -2.85 0.64 14.54
C SER A 45 -3.28 1.03 13.13
N GLU A 46 -3.88 2.22 12.99
CA GLU A 46 -4.22 2.78 11.67
C GLU A 46 -3.00 2.85 10.75
N HIS A 47 -1.84 3.22 11.29
CA HIS A 47 -0.58 3.27 10.53
C HIS A 47 -0.21 1.89 9.96
N ARG A 48 -0.40 0.82 10.74
CA ARG A 48 -0.18 -0.55 10.26
C ARG A 48 -1.16 -0.89 9.15
N ILE A 49 -2.44 -0.55 9.30
CA ILE A 49 -3.45 -0.82 8.27
C ILE A 49 -3.10 -0.10 6.96
N VAL A 50 -2.69 1.16 7.03
CA VAL A 50 -2.29 1.93 5.83
C VAL A 50 -1.03 1.34 5.22
N ARG A 51 -0.02 1.00 6.02
CA ARG A 51 1.21 0.35 5.54
C ARG A 51 0.90 -0.95 4.80
N ASP A 52 0.13 -1.84 5.41
CA ASP A 52 -0.26 -3.11 4.83
C ASP A 52 -1.07 -2.88 3.54
N PHE A 53 -1.91 -1.84 3.50
CA PHE A 53 -2.64 -1.44 2.31
C PHE A 53 -1.73 -0.98 1.16
N LEU A 54 -0.67 -0.21 1.45
CA LEU A 54 0.29 0.23 0.42
C LEU A 54 0.95 -0.97 -0.28
N PHE A 55 1.41 -1.97 0.49
CA PHE A 55 1.99 -3.18 -0.10
C PHE A 55 0.97 -3.96 -0.95
N ASN A 56 -0.28 -4.05 -0.48
CA ASN A 56 -1.35 -4.70 -1.25
C ASN A 56 -1.65 -3.97 -2.57
N VAL A 57 -1.64 -2.63 -2.59
CA VAL A 57 -1.83 -1.87 -3.84
C VAL A 57 -0.67 -2.11 -4.80
N ALA A 58 0.58 -2.03 -4.32
CA ALA A 58 1.77 -2.37 -5.10
C ALA A 58 1.65 -3.77 -5.75
N TYR A 59 1.23 -4.77 -4.99
CA TYR A 59 1.09 -6.13 -5.51
C TYR A 59 -0.10 -6.30 -6.45
N GLU A 60 -1.31 -5.97 -5.99
CA GLU A 60 -2.54 -6.28 -6.73
C GLU A 60 -2.73 -5.39 -7.96
N TYR A 61 -2.37 -4.11 -7.88
CA TYR A 61 -2.63 -3.15 -8.95
C TYR A 61 -1.48 -3.03 -9.95
N TYR A 62 -0.24 -3.19 -9.49
CA TYR A 62 0.95 -3.01 -10.31
C TYR A 62 1.62 -4.33 -10.66
N TYR A 63 2.05 -5.11 -9.67
CA TYR A 63 2.79 -6.37 -9.91
C TYR A 63 1.99 -7.39 -10.72
N LYS A 64 0.76 -7.70 -10.30
CA LYS A 64 -0.08 -8.69 -11.00
C LYS A 64 -0.52 -8.25 -12.39
N LYS A 65 -0.48 -6.95 -12.67
CA LYS A 65 -0.80 -6.38 -13.97
C LYS A 65 0.38 -6.50 -14.93
N ASP A 66 1.59 -6.16 -14.48
CA ASP A 66 2.82 -6.30 -15.26
C ASP A 66 4.05 -6.48 -14.35
N SER A 67 4.37 -7.73 -14.04
CA SER A 67 5.50 -8.07 -13.18
C SER A 67 6.88 -7.85 -13.82
N ARG A 68 6.94 -7.61 -15.13
CA ARG A 68 8.19 -7.26 -15.82
C ARG A 68 8.53 -5.80 -15.63
N LEU A 69 7.53 -4.92 -15.73
CA LEU A 69 7.69 -3.50 -15.49
C LEU A 69 7.82 -3.19 -14.01
N TYR A 70 6.99 -3.80 -13.17
CA TYR A 70 6.92 -3.55 -11.73
C TYR A 70 7.65 -4.65 -10.95
N HIS A 71 8.95 -4.80 -11.16
CA HIS A 71 9.73 -5.75 -10.37
C HIS A 71 9.82 -5.34 -8.90
N SER A 72 10.27 -6.26 -8.04
CA SER A 72 10.21 -6.12 -6.58
C SER A 72 10.88 -4.86 -6.02
N PHE A 73 12.07 -4.48 -6.52
CA PHE A 73 12.70 -3.22 -6.13
C PHE A 73 11.90 -1.98 -6.52
N ALA A 74 11.38 -1.93 -7.76
CA ALA A 74 10.56 -0.82 -8.21
C ALA A 74 9.28 -0.68 -7.35
N LEU A 75 8.68 -1.80 -6.95
CA LEU A 75 7.54 -1.81 -6.03
C LEU A 75 7.93 -1.25 -4.65
N ASN A 76 9.08 -1.62 -4.11
CA ASN A 76 9.56 -1.05 -2.84
C ASN A 76 9.75 0.46 -2.94
N GLU A 77 10.39 0.95 -4.01
CA GLU A 77 10.58 2.39 -4.23
C GLU A 77 9.24 3.13 -4.34
N MET A 78 8.25 2.54 -5.02
CA MET A 78 6.90 3.10 -5.09
C MET A 78 6.23 3.15 -3.72
N VAL A 79 6.29 2.06 -2.95
CA VAL A 79 5.72 2.00 -1.59
C VAL A 79 6.42 2.97 -0.64
N GLU A 80 7.75 3.09 -0.72
CA GLU A 80 8.54 4.04 0.07
C GLU A 80 8.17 5.49 -0.25
N ALA A 81 8.02 5.83 -1.53
CA ALA A 81 7.60 7.16 -1.95
C ALA A 81 6.21 7.51 -1.41
N GLU A 82 5.25 6.59 -1.52
CA GLU A 82 3.89 6.80 -1.03
C GLU A 82 3.81 6.83 0.50
N ALA A 83 4.53 5.94 1.19
CA ALA A 83 4.62 5.94 2.64
C ALA A 83 5.22 7.25 3.16
N LYS A 84 6.29 7.74 2.53
CA LYS A 84 6.90 9.04 2.84
C LYS A 84 5.92 10.19 2.62
N ARG A 85 5.16 10.18 1.52
CA ARG A 85 4.13 11.21 1.23
C ARG A 85 3.03 11.22 2.29
N LEU A 86 2.69 10.06 2.84
CA LEU A 86 1.63 9.88 3.83
C LEU A 86 2.12 9.99 5.29
N GLY A 87 3.43 10.09 5.53
CA GLY A 87 4.01 10.10 6.87
C GLY A 87 3.93 8.75 7.59
N ILE A 88 3.88 7.65 6.85
CA ILE A 88 3.80 6.29 7.37
C ILE A 88 5.20 5.67 7.44
N SER A 89 5.56 5.13 8.60
CA SER A 89 6.77 4.30 8.73
C SER A 89 6.52 2.92 8.13
N LEU A 90 7.45 2.44 7.31
CA LEU A 90 7.45 1.06 6.83
C LEU A 90 8.10 0.08 7.81
N ASP A 91 8.76 0.57 8.86
CA ASP A 91 9.48 -0.23 9.86
C ASP A 91 10.49 -1.23 9.26
N GLY A 92 11.08 -0.87 8.11
CA GLY A 92 12.02 -1.72 7.37
C GLY A 92 11.37 -2.88 6.60
N CYS A 93 10.04 -2.95 6.55
CA CYS A 93 9.34 -3.93 5.73
C CYS A 93 9.51 -3.67 4.24
N LEU A 94 9.51 -4.76 3.48
CA LEU A 94 9.64 -4.81 2.02
C LEU A 94 8.45 -5.57 1.42
N ILE A 95 8.24 -5.43 0.11
CA ILE A 95 7.10 -6.00 -0.61
C ILE A 95 7.01 -7.53 -0.44
N TRP A 96 8.16 -8.22 -0.34
CA TRP A 96 8.20 -9.68 -0.16
C TRP A 96 7.95 -10.15 1.27
N ASP A 97 7.94 -9.25 2.27
CA ASP A 97 7.48 -9.59 3.62
C ASP A 97 5.94 -9.77 3.65
N TYR A 98 5.23 -9.14 2.71
CA TYR A 98 3.77 -9.22 2.54
C TYR A 98 3.38 -10.16 1.40
N HIS A 99 4.15 -10.15 0.31
CA HIS A 99 3.88 -10.90 -0.92
C HIS A 99 5.15 -11.67 -1.34
N PRO A 100 5.39 -12.87 -0.79
CA PRO A 100 6.59 -13.67 -1.06
C PRO A 100 6.84 -13.98 -2.54
N ASP A 101 5.79 -13.95 -3.37
CA ASP A 101 5.90 -14.11 -4.83
C ASP A 101 6.79 -13.04 -5.48
N CYS A 102 6.92 -11.88 -4.84
CA CYS A 102 7.79 -10.80 -5.28
C CYS A 102 9.25 -10.96 -4.83
N LEU A 103 9.63 -12.08 -4.21
CA LEU A 103 11.02 -12.26 -3.79
C LEU A 103 11.94 -12.22 -5.03
N PRO A 104 12.93 -11.31 -5.09
CA PRO A 104 13.86 -11.28 -6.20
C PRO A 104 14.67 -12.58 -6.26
N SER A 105 14.83 -13.14 -7.45
CA SER A 105 15.61 -14.36 -7.70
C SER A 105 17.09 -14.22 -7.32
N GLN A 106 17.59 -12.98 -7.27
CA GLN A 106 18.87 -12.62 -6.69
C GLN A 106 18.62 -11.49 -5.69
N LEU A 107 18.72 -11.80 -4.39
CA LEU A 107 18.79 -10.75 -3.38
C LEU A 107 20.03 -9.90 -3.68
N PRO A 108 19.94 -8.57 -3.57
CA PRO A 108 21.12 -7.74 -3.72
C PRO A 108 22.06 -8.15 -2.59
N ARG A 109 23.33 -8.39 -2.91
CA ARG A 109 24.33 -8.62 -1.87
C ARG A 109 24.28 -7.38 -0.98
N ARG A 110 23.99 -7.59 0.30
CA ARG A 110 24.21 -6.56 1.32
C ARG A 110 25.73 -6.45 1.45
N ASP A 111 26.29 -5.47 0.79
CA ASP A 111 27.69 -5.06 0.95
C ASP A 111 27.89 -4.41 2.33
#